data_AF-A0A0Q5HAY9-F1
#
_entry.id   AF-A0A0Q5HAY9-F1
#
_cell.length_a   1.000
_cell.length_b   1.000
_cell.length_c   1.000
_cell.angle_alpha   90.00
_cell.angle_beta   90.00
_cell.angle_gamma   90.00
#
_symmetry.space_group_name_H-M   'P 1'
#
loop_
_entity.id
_entity.type
_entity.pdbx_description
1 polymer ?
#
loop_
_entity_poly.entity_id
_entity_poly.type
_entity_poly.pdbx_seq_one_letter_code
_entity_poly.pdbx_strand_id
1 'polypeptide(L)'
;MPLMPLFLDLLSRASHALGFETVDRFPAHHAYARTHWDRAYFDIASDLKPDAIERSLCASIANTPSVFAHIANPTPAMQRTLLGVIDTRLRRSCGAPSDLVMLLIEAYRSPYTLEARPGLRAAIEATQGQDMRERVHAVLAFLGAMPAAFDVIDVEAKD
;
A
#
# COMPACT_ATOMS: atom_id res chain seq x y z
N MET A 1 -18.86 23.96 -35.62
CA MET A 1 -18.54 23.72 -34.19
C MET A 1 -18.45 22.22 -33.98
N PRO A 2 -17.36 21.68 -33.40
CA PRO A 2 -17.23 20.25 -33.28
C PRO A 2 -18.18 19.77 -32.18
N LEU A 3 -19.20 18.98 -32.55
CA LEU A 3 -20.16 18.37 -31.63
C LEU A 3 -19.51 17.34 -30.70
N MET A 4 -18.44 16.69 -31.16
CA MET A 4 -17.70 15.66 -30.41
C MET A 4 -17.16 16.10 -29.04
N PRO A 5 -16.43 17.23 -28.90
CA PRO A 5 -15.92 17.66 -27.60
C PRO A 5 -17.03 17.99 -26.59
N LEU A 6 -18.19 18.49 -27.04
CA LEU A 6 -19.33 18.75 -26.15
C LEU A 6 -19.93 17.46 -25.59
N PHE A 7 -20.05 16.42 -26.43
CA PHE A 7 -20.50 15.09 -25.99
C PHE A 7 -19.52 14.44 -25.03
N LEU A 8 -18.21 14.56 -25.27
CA LEU A 8 -17.18 14.02 -24.37
C LEU A 8 -17.16 14.74 -23.02
N ASP A 9 -17.35 16.06 -22.99
CA ASP A 9 -17.45 16.83 -21.74
C ASP A 9 -18.71 16.46 -20.94
N LEU A 10 -19.84 16.24 -21.61
CA LEU A 10 -21.08 15.81 -20.96
C LEU A 10 -20.96 14.37 -20.45
N LEU A 11 -20.32 13.47 -21.20
CA LEU A 11 -20.06 12.10 -20.74
C LEU A 11 -19.09 12.08 -19.56
N SER A 12 -18.05 12.92 -19.57
CA SER A 12 -17.12 13.06 -18.45
C SER A 12 -17.84 13.60 -17.21
N ARG A 13 -18.65 14.65 -17.34
CA ARG A 13 -19.45 15.17 -16.21
C ARG A 13 -20.49 14.20 -15.72
N ALA A 14 -21.14 13.45 -16.63
CA ALA A 14 -22.07 12.40 -16.26
C ALA A 14 -21.34 11.25 -15.55
N SER A 15 -20.20 10.80 -16.06
CA SER A 15 -19.32 9.81 -15.42
C SER A 15 -18.90 10.25 -14.02
N HIS A 16 -18.55 11.53 -13.86
CA HIS A 16 -18.20 12.13 -12.58
C HIS A 16 -19.38 12.20 -11.61
N ALA A 17 -20.58 12.53 -12.10
CA ALA A 17 -21.80 12.57 -11.32
C ALA A 17 -22.38 11.18 -10.99
N LEU A 18 -22.09 10.17 -11.82
CA LEU A 18 -22.51 8.78 -11.68
C LEU A 18 -21.50 7.92 -10.91
N GLY A 19 -20.33 8.46 -10.57
CA GLY A 19 -19.31 7.78 -9.77
C GLY A 19 -18.50 6.71 -10.51
N PHE A 20 -18.55 6.69 -11.84
CA PHE A 20 -17.84 5.71 -12.69
C PHE A 20 -16.32 5.92 -12.76
N GLU A 21 -15.80 6.97 -12.12
CA GLU A 21 -14.36 7.14 -12.00
C GLU A 21 -13.82 6.34 -10.82
N THR A 22 -12.79 5.54 -11.08
CA THR A 22 -11.99 4.93 -10.02
C THR A 22 -11.20 6.01 -9.31
N VAL A 23 -11.23 6.00 -7.98
CA VAL A 23 -10.43 6.92 -7.18
C VAL A 23 -8.99 6.42 -7.11
N ASP A 24 -8.04 7.35 -7.11
CA ASP A 24 -6.60 7.13 -7.06
C ASP A 24 -5.94 7.72 -5.81
N ARG A 25 -6.70 8.36 -4.92
CA ARG A 25 -6.19 9.02 -3.70
C ARG A 25 -7.26 9.15 -2.64
N PHE A 26 -6.86 9.24 -1.37
CA PHE A 26 -7.81 9.60 -0.32
C PHE A 26 -8.33 11.05 -0.45
N PRO A 27 -9.48 11.38 0.16
CA PRO A 27 -9.99 12.75 0.18
C PRO A 27 -8.98 13.75 0.78
N ALA A 28 -9.02 15.00 0.32
CA ALA A 28 -8.00 16.02 0.65
C ALA A 28 -7.87 16.33 2.15
N HIS A 29 -8.92 16.12 2.94
CA HIS A 29 -8.93 16.35 4.39
C HIS A 29 -8.62 15.10 5.21
N HIS A 30 -8.27 13.99 4.56
CA HIS A 30 -7.94 12.74 5.23
C HIS A 30 -6.49 12.74 5.74
N ALA A 31 -6.24 12.03 6.85
CA ALA A 31 -4.88 11.86 7.40
C ALA A 31 -3.89 11.29 6.38
N TYR A 32 -4.40 10.49 5.44
CA TYR A 32 -3.64 9.82 4.40
C TYR A 32 -3.85 10.43 3.00
N ALA A 33 -4.19 11.72 2.90
CA ALA A 33 -4.45 12.40 1.62
C ALA A 33 -3.28 12.36 0.62
N ARG A 34 -2.05 12.07 1.09
CA ARG A 34 -0.85 11.93 0.23
C ARG A 34 -0.69 10.54 -0.36
N THR A 35 -1.43 9.56 0.14
CA THR A 35 -1.42 8.19 -0.40
C THR A 35 -2.17 8.19 -1.72
N HIS A 36 -1.51 7.68 -2.74
CA HIS A 36 -2.07 7.53 -4.08
C HIS A 36 -1.75 6.15 -4.64
N TRP A 37 -2.57 5.70 -5.57
CA TRP A 37 -2.44 4.38 -6.18
C TRP A 37 -2.84 4.41 -7.66
N ASP A 38 -2.35 3.44 -8.41
CA ASP A 38 -2.66 3.31 -9.83
C ASP A 38 -4.04 2.66 -10.04
N ARG A 39 -4.94 3.39 -10.71
CA ARG A 39 -6.29 2.95 -11.06
C ARG A 39 -6.31 1.67 -11.91
N ALA A 40 -5.26 1.41 -12.68
CA ALA A 40 -5.18 0.20 -13.50
C ALA A 40 -5.07 -1.09 -12.65
N TYR A 41 -4.56 -0.96 -11.42
CA TYR A 41 -4.36 -2.08 -10.50
C TYR A 41 -5.40 -2.11 -9.39
N PHE A 42 -6.08 -0.99 -9.13
CA PHE A 42 -7.08 -0.85 -8.09
C PHE A 42 -8.36 -0.24 -8.65
N ASP A 43 -9.37 -1.09 -8.83
CA ASP A 43 -10.72 -0.70 -9.23
C ASP A 43 -11.54 -0.35 -7.98
N ILE A 44 -11.38 0.88 -7.50
CA ILE A 44 -12.04 1.39 -6.28
C ILE A 44 -13.06 2.45 -6.66
N ALA A 45 -14.33 2.17 -6.37
CA ALA A 45 -15.42 3.09 -6.64
C ALA A 45 -15.27 4.41 -5.85
N SER A 46 -15.59 5.52 -6.51
CA SER A 46 -15.38 6.87 -5.97
C SER A 46 -16.28 7.28 -4.82
N ASP A 47 -17.41 6.61 -4.65
CA ASP A 47 -18.41 6.85 -3.61
C ASP A 47 -18.08 6.16 -2.28
N LEU A 48 -17.02 5.33 -2.26
CA LEU A 48 -16.60 4.63 -1.06
C LEU A 48 -16.05 5.59 0.00
N LYS A 49 -16.42 5.32 1.26
CA LYS A 49 -15.85 6.00 2.43
C LYS A 49 -14.34 5.68 2.55
N PRO A 50 -13.52 6.60 3.10
CA PRO A 50 -12.08 6.38 3.26
C PRO A 50 -11.72 5.04 3.92
N ASP A 51 -12.43 4.65 4.98
CA ASP A 51 -12.17 3.38 5.68
C ASP A 51 -12.49 2.15 4.80
N ALA A 52 -13.46 2.26 3.88
CA ALA A 52 -13.76 1.20 2.92
C ALA A 52 -12.70 1.14 1.82
N ILE A 53 -12.19 2.29 1.39
CA ILE A 53 -11.06 2.39 0.44
C ILE A 53 -9.82 1.72 1.04
N GLU A 54 -9.43 2.07 2.27
CA GLU A 54 -8.25 1.49 2.92
C GLU A 54 -8.40 -0.02 3.12
N ARG A 55 -9.58 -0.50 3.54
CA ARG A 55 -9.85 -1.94 3.65
C ARG A 55 -9.77 -2.65 2.31
N SER A 56 -10.29 -2.06 1.23
CA SER A 56 -10.20 -2.61 -0.12
C SER A 56 -8.75 -2.73 -0.58
N LEU A 57 -7.94 -1.68 -0.37
CA LEU A 57 -6.51 -1.69 -0.68
C LEU A 57 -5.76 -2.76 0.13
N CYS A 58 -6.00 -2.86 1.44
CA CYS A 58 -5.43 -3.91 2.27
C CYS A 58 -5.83 -5.31 1.79
N ALA A 59 -7.09 -5.53 1.43
CA ALA A 59 -7.55 -6.81 0.88
C ALA A 59 -6.83 -7.16 -0.44
N SER A 60 -6.66 -6.19 -1.34
CA SER A 60 -5.91 -6.38 -2.59
C SER A 60 -4.45 -6.72 -2.33
N ILE A 61 -3.78 -6.07 -1.37
CA ILE A 61 -2.40 -6.39 -0.97
C ILE A 61 -2.31 -7.80 -0.38
N ALA A 62 -3.26 -8.18 0.49
CA ALA A 62 -3.28 -9.51 1.10
C ALA A 62 -3.41 -10.62 0.04
N ASN A 63 -4.25 -10.39 -0.97
CA ASN A 63 -4.49 -11.34 -2.06
C ASN A 63 -3.36 -11.36 -3.10
N THR A 64 -2.83 -10.20 -3.47
CA THR A 64 -1.80 -10.05 -4.51
C THR A 64 -0.73 -9.06 -4.04
N PRO A 65 0.25 -9.50 -3.23
CA PRO A 65 1.21 -8.61 -2.58
C PRO A 65 2.02 -7.71 -3.51
N SER A 66 2.22 -8.12 -4.77
CA SER A 66 2.95 -7.33 -5.77
C SER A 66 2.25 -6.02 -6.15
N VAL A 67 0.93 -5.89 -5.96
CA VAL A 67 0.22 -4.63 -6.27
C VAL A 67 0.67 -3.47 -5.39
N PHE A 68 1.32 -3.76 -4.27
CA PHE A 68 1.90 -2.75 -3.39
C PHE A 68 2.90 -1.83 -4.11
N ALA A 69 3.56 -2.31 -5.16
CA ALA A 69 4.45 -1.49 -6.01
C ALA A 69 3.74 -0.28 -6.65
N HIS A 70 2.43 -0.37 -6.81
CA HIS A 70 1.59 0.64 -7.46
C HIS A 70 0.90 1.57 -6.45
N ILE A 71 1.33 1.54 -5.18
CA ILE A 71 0.87 2.44 -4.12
C ILE A 71 2.05 3.30 -3.69
N ALA A 72 1.85 4.61 -3.70
CA ALA A 72 2.82 5.57 -3.23
C ALA A 72 2.34 6.21 -1.92
N ASN A 73 3.29 6.42 -1.00
CA ASN A 73 3.03 6.81 0.39
C ASN A 73 2.02 5.88 1.07
N PRO A 74 2.23 4.54 1.06
CA PRO A 74 1.26 3.59 1.61
C PRO A 74 0.96 3.87 3.08
N THR A 75 -0.27 3.63 3.51
CA THR A 75 -0.69 3.87 4.90
C THR A 75 -0.05 2.86 5.86
N PRO A 76 -0.02 3.17 7.17
CA PRO A 76 0.41 2.21 8.18
C PRO A 76 -0.32 0.86 8.11
N ALA A 77 -1.63 0.85 7.79
CA ALA A 77 -2.39 -0.38 7.68
C ALA A 77 -1.94 -1.24 6.48
N MET A 78 -1.78 -0.63 5.30
CA MET A 78 -1.31 -1.32 4.09
C MET A 78 0.07 -1.95 4.28
N GLN A 79 0.98 -1.22 4.94
CA GLN A 79 2.31 -1.73 5.28
C GLN A 79 2.25 -2.90 6.27
N ARG A 80 1.38 -2.84 7.29
CA ARG A 80 1.16 -3.98 8.22
C ARG A 80 0.62 -5.20 7.49
N THR A 81 -0.26 -5.01 6.52
CA THR A 81 -0.74 -6.11 5.67
C THR A 81 0.40 -6.77 4.90
N LEU A 82 1.25 -5.98 4.22
CA LEU A 82 2.42 -6.52 3.52
C LEU A 82 3.38 -7.25 4.46
N LEU A 83 3.63 -6.67 5.64
CA LEU A 83 4.44 -7.28 6.70
C LEU A 83 3.86 -8.63 7.16
N GLY A 84 2.54 -8.73 7.38
CA GLY A 84 1.88 -9.99 7.74
C GLY A 84 2.05 -11.08 6.68
N VAL A 85 2.05 -10.71 5.39
CA VAL A 85 2.34 -11.65 4.29
C VAL A 85 3.81 -12.10 4.32
N ILE A 86 4.74 -11.16 4.55
CA ILE A 86 6.18 -11.46 4.71
C ILE A 86 6.38 -12.47 5.83
N ASP A 87 5.78 -12.25 7.00
CA ASP A 87 5.86 -13.17 8.14
C ASP A 87 5.32 -14.56 7.81
N THR A 88 4.14 -14.61 7.18
CA THR A 88 3.51 -15.87 6.79
C THR A 88 4.42 -16.67 5.86
N ARG A 89 5.08 -16.01 4.89
CA ARG A 89 6.04 -16.67 3.98
C ARG A 89 7.30 -17.14 4.73
N LEU A 90 7.84 -16.33 5.63
CA LEU A 90 8.99 -16.70 6.46
C LEU A 90 8.69 -17.94 7.32
N ARG A 91 7.55 -17.97 8.01
CA ARG A 91 7.14 -19.09 8.87
C ARG A 91 6.88 -20.36 8.08
N ARG A 92 6.26 -20.26 6.90
CA ARG A 92 5.94 -21.43 6.05
C ARG A 92 7.14 -21.95 5.26
N SER A 93 8.31 -21.31 5.37
CA SER A 93 9.52 -21.66 4.60
C SER A 93 9.30 -21.69 3.08
N CYS A 94 8.34 -20.91 2.56
CA CYS A 94 8.00 -20.85 1.14
C CYS A 94 9.00 -20.01 0.31
N GLY A 95 10.28 -20.02 0.69
CA GLY A 95 11.31 -19.14 0.14
C GLY A 95 11.43 -17.81 0.89
N ALA A 96 12.56 -17.12 0.69
CA ALA A 96 12.79 -15.81 1.28
C ALA A 96 11.91 -14.76 0.56
N PRO A 97 11.08 -13.97 1.28
CA PRO A 97 10.19 -12.97 0.69
C PRO A 97 10.96 -11.68 0.31
N SER A 98 12.08 -11.84 -0.39
CA SER A 98 12.98 -10.77 -0.82
C SER A 98 12.27 -9.78 -1.75
N ASP A 99 11.36 -10.28 -2.58
CA ASP A 99 10.48 -9.50 -3.46
C ASP A 99 9.64 -8.50 -2.65
N LEU A 100 8.97 -8.96 -1.62
CA LEU A 100 8.07 -8.13 -0.80
C LEU A 100 8.83 -7.11 0.04
N VAL A 101 10.00 -7.49 0.55
CA VAL A 101 10.86 -6.56 1.29
C VAL A 101 11.42 -5.47 0.39
N MET A 102 11.74 -5.79 -0.86
CA MET A 102 12.16 -4.79 -1.84
C MET A 102 11.05 -3.75 -2.09
N LEU A 103 9.79 -4.18 -2.21
CA LEU A 103 8.64 -3.28 -2.33
C LEU A 103 8.50 -2.35 -1.11
N LEU A 104 8.69 -2.89 0.09
CA LEU A 104 8.68 -2.11 1.32
C LEU A 104 9.79 -1.06 1.34
N ILE A 105 11.02 -1.44 0.99
CA ILE A 105 12.17 -0.52 0.92
C ILE A 105 11.91 0.61 -0.07
N GLU A 106 11.38 0.29 -1.26
CA GLU A 106 11.10 1.28 -2.29
C GLU A 106 10.04 2.29 -1.82
N ALA A 107 8.97 1.82 -1.16
CA ALA A 107 7.94 2.71 -0.61
C ALA A 107 8.49 3.68 0.46
N TYR A 108 9.51 3.27 1.22
CA TYR A 108 10.14 4.09 2.26
C TYR A 108 11.12 5.15 1.73
N ARG A 109 11.44 5.13 0.42
CA ARG A 109 12.20 6.22 -0.22
C ARG A 109 11.47 7.55 -0.15
N SER A 110 10.15 7.53 -0.10
CA SER A 110 9.38 8.74 0.14
C SER A 110 9.46 9.16 1.62
N PRO A 111 9.81 10.42 1.91
CA PRO A 111 9.77 10.94 3.28
C PRO A 111 8.35 11.09 3.81
N TYR A 112 7.34 11.05 2.93
CA TYR A 112 5.93 11.17 3.30
C TYR A 112 5.28 9.84 3.67
N THR A 113 5.98 8.72 3.48
CA THR A 113 5.49 7.40 3.93
C THR A 113 5.52 7.37 5.46
N LEU A 114 4.33 7.34 6.06
CA LEU A 114 4.17 7.21 7.51
C LEU A 114 4.63 5.82 7.94
N GLU A 115 5.32 5.76 9.06
CA GLU A 115 5.91 4.50 9.51
C GLU A 115 4.85 3.60 10.18
N ALA A 116 4.71 2.37 9.69
CA ALA A 116 3.79 1.41 10.29
C ALA A 116 4.26 0.85 11.64
N ARG A 117 5.59 0.78 11.83
CA ARG A 117 6.24 0.21 13.00
C ARG A 117 7.46 1.03 13.39
N PRO A 118 7.61 1.44 14.66
CA PRO A 118 8.75 2.23 15.10
C PRO A 118 10.10 1.58 14.73
N GLY A 119 10.99 2.37 14.13
CA GLY A 119 12.37 1.98 13.83
C GLY A 119 12.56 1.23 12.51
N LEU A 120 11.49 0.89 11.78
CA LEU A 120 11.56 0.31 10.44
C LEU A 120 12.21 1.27 9.44
N ARG A 121 11.84 2.55 9.47
CA ARG A 121 12.46 3.62 8.67
C ARG A 121 13.95 3.69 8.96
N ALA A 122 14.32 3.77 10.24
CA ALA A 122 15.72 3.85 10.66
C ALA A 122 16.52 2.61 10.21
N ALA A 123 15.93 1.41 10.28
CA ALA A 123 16.55 0.19 9.80
C ALA A 123 16.77 0.22 8.27
N ILE A 124 15.79 0.69 7.49
CA ILE A 124 15.92 0.86 6.04
C ILE A 124 16.96 1.92 5.70
N GLU A 125 16.98 3.04 6.43
CA GLU A 125 17.91 4.15 6.22
C GLU A 125 19.34 3.79 6.60
N ALA A 126 19.55 2.95 7.62
CA ALA A 126 20.87 2.44 8.00
C ALA A 126 21.56 1.61 6.90
N THR A 127 20.79 1.13 5.93
CA THR A 127 21.30 0.36 4.78
C THR A 127 21.53 1.23 3.54
N GLN A 128 21.39 2.56 3.64
CA GLN A 128 21.65 3.44 2.50
C GLN A 128 23.09 3.32 2.00
N GLY A 129 23.26 3.29 0.67
CA GLY A 129 24.56 3.11 0.02
C GLY A 129 24.97 1.66 -0.23
N GLN A 130 24.25 0.68 0.33
CA GLN A 130 24.46 -0.74 0.05
C GLN A 130 23.71 -1.19 -1.22
N ASP A 131 24.13 -2.32 -1.81
CA ASP A 131 23.39 -2.94 -2.91
C ASP A 131 22.01 -3.41 -2.46
N MET A 132 21.01 -3.39 -3.36
CA MET A 132 19.63 -3.75 -3.01
C MET A 132 19.53 -5.12 -2.34
N ARG A 133 20.35 -6.09 -2.76
CA ARG A 133 20.35 -7.43 -2.14
C ARG A 133 20.78 -7.38 -0.67
N GLU A 134 21.82 -6.62 -0.37
CA GLU A 134 22.33 -6.43 1.01
C GLU A 134 21.29 -5.72 1.87
N ARG A 135 20.65 -4.67 1.32
CA ARG A 135 19.56 -3.95 2.00
C ARG A 135 18.40 -4.86 2.36
N VAL A 136 17.95 -5.69 1.41
CA VAL A 136 16.89 -6.67 1.63
C VAL A 136 17.27 -7.66 2.73
N HIS A 137 18.49 -8.20 2.71
CA HIS A 137 18.95 -9.12 3.76
C HIS A 137 19.02 -8.47 5.14
N ALA A 138 19.49 -7.23 5.23
CA ALA A 138 19.56 -6.48 6.49
C ALA A 138 18.16 -6.18 7.06
N VAL A 139 17.21 -5.76 6.21
CA VAL A 139 15.82 -5.53 6.62
C VAL A 139 15.14 -6.83 7.03
N LEU A 140 15.36 -7.94 6.31
CA LEU A 140 14.87 -9.26 6.72
C LEU A 140 15.43 -9.69 8.08
N ALA A 141 16.72 -9.47 8.33
CA ALA A 141 17.34 -9.78 9.62
C ALA A 141 16.72 -8.93 10.75
N PHE A 142 16.50 -7.63 10.52
CA PHE A 142 15.80 -6.75 11.45
C PHE A 142 14.38 -7.25 11.75
N LEU A 143 13.62 -7.65 10.73
CA LEU A 143 12.27 -8.18 10.89
C LEU A 143 12.26 -9.53 11.64
N GLY A 144 13.23 -10.41 11.37
CA GLY A 144 13.33 -11.72 12.00
C GLY A 144 13.87 -11.72 13.44
N ALA A 145 14.66 -10.70 13.81
CA ALA A 145 15.22 -10.57 15.17
C ALA A 145 14.20 -10.08 16.22
N MET A 146 13.00 -9.67 15.81
CA MET A 146 11.98 -9.14 16.71
C MET A 146 11.03 -10.23 17.23
N PRO A 147 10.88 -10.41 18.57
CA PRO A 147 9.90 -11.32 19.15
C PRO A 147 8.47 -10.82 18.86
N ALA A 148 7.61 -11.66 18.29
CA ALA A 148 6.16 -11.42 18.09
C ALA A 148 5.80 -10.12 17.31
N ALA A 149 6.45 -9.92 16.16
CA ALA A 149 6.36 -8.69 15.35
C ALA A 149 5.07 -8.49 14.51
N PHE A 150 4.13 -9.44 14.49
CA PHE A 150 3.04 -9.47 13.49
C PHE A 150 1.61 -9.65 14.08
N ASP A 151 1.45 -9.67 15.40
CA ASP A 151 0.16 -9.93 16.10
C ASP A 151 -0.82 -8.74 16.14
N VAL A 152 -0.70 -7.75 15.26
CA VAL A 152 -1.70 -6.68 15.10
C VAL A 152 -2.44 -6.87 13.79
N ILE A 153 -3.12 -8.02 13.65
CA ILE A 153 -4.29 -8.12 12.78
C ILE A 153 -5.46 -7.86 13.71
N ASP A 154 -6.13 -6.72 13.55
CA ASP A 154 -7.31 -6.35 14.33
C ASP A 154 -8.29 -7.53 14.41
N VAL A 155 -8.39 -8.10 15.61
CA VAL A 155 -9.44 -9.04 15.98
C VAL A 155 -10.68 -8.21 16.34
N GLU A 156 -11.26 -7.51 15.36
CA GLU A 156 -12.60 -6.92 15.47
C GLU A 156 -13.37 -7.13 14.17
N ALA A 157 -13.84 -8.37 14.01
CA ALA A 157 -15.08 -8.66 13.29
C ALA A 157 -15.90 -9.59 14.19
N LYS A 158 -16.52 -8.97 15.19
CA LYS A 158 -17.60 -9.58 15.97
C LYS A 158 -18.75 -8.58 15.97
N ASP A 159 -19.77 -8.88 15.18
CA ASP A 159 -21.19 -8.92 15.56
C ASP A 159 -21.99 -9.61 14.45
#